data_AF-A0A7X3MCZ6-F1
#
_entry.id   AF-A0A7X3MCZ6-F1
#
_cell.length_a   1.000
_cell.length_b   1.000
_cell.length_c   1.000
_cell.angle_alpha   90.00
_cell.angle_beta   90.00
_cell.angle_gamma   90.00
#
_symmetry.space_group_name_H-M   'P 1'
#
loop_
_entity.id
_entity.type
_entity.pdbx_description
1 polymer ?
#
loop_
_entity_poly.entity_id
_entity_poly.type
_entity_poly.pdbx_seq_one_letter_code
_entity_poly.pdbx_strand_id
1 'polypeptide(L)'
;MQIKIFNQNQLSMLRNINPLLKEYKIPRMVLHEIGYILEFEKASDNDYVTLFLNHLRNDLIEILDRLHLYTEEVEYSENNFHAIEVKGKKHTMKKKRIWSWYDISIPAQDRTIFVVYSMKKKDLKRKGGLLIHEN
;
A
#
# COMPACT_ATOMS: atom_id res chain seq x y z
N MET A 1 -5.64 -10.59 3.94
CA MET A 1 -6.81 -9.80 3.49
C MET A 1 -6.33 -8.62 2.68
N GLN A 2 -6.97 -8.38 1.54
CA GLN A 2 -6.70 -7.24 0.67
C GLN A 2 -8.01 -6.56 0.30
N ILE A 3 -7.97 -5.26 0.06
CA ILE A 3 -9.13 -4.44 -0.34
C ILE A 3 -8.74 -3.73 -1.63
N LYS A 4 -9.51 -3.93 -2.71
CA LYS A 4 -9.36 -3.15 -3.94
C LYS A 4 -10.25 -1.91 -3.85
N ILE A 5 -9.71 -0.75 -4.22
CA ILE A 5 -10.36 0.55 -4.13
C ILE A 5 -10.15 1.26 -5.47
N PHE A 6 -11.22 1.40 -6.24
CA PHE A 6 -11.21 1.94 -7.59
C PHE A 6 -11.49 3.44 -7.64
N ASN A 7 -12.17 4.00 -6.63
CA ASN A 7 -12.62 5.39 -6.65
C ASN A 7 -12.89 5.96 -5.24
N GLN A 8 -13.11 7.28 -5.17
CA GLN A 8 -13.38 8.03 -3.94
C GLN A 8 -14.62 7.51 -3.19
N ASN A 9 -15.65 7.03 -3.89
CA ASN A 9 -16.86 6.50 -3.25
C ASN A 9 -16.54 5.22 -2.45
N GLN A 10 -15.77 4.30 -3.02
CA GLN A 10 -15.32 3.09 -2.32
C GLN A 10 -14.39 3.43 -1.14
N LEU A 11 -13.52 4.44 -1.28
CA LEU A 11 -12.71 4.93 -0.17
C LEU A 11 -13.58 5.54 0.96
N SER A 12 -14.63 6.27 0.61
CA SER A 12 -15.60 6.81 1.57
C SER A 12 -16.31 5.70 2.35
N MET A 13 -16.76 4.65 1.65
CA MET A 13 -17.32 3.45 2.29
C MET A 13 -16.31 2.80 3.23
N LEU A 14 -15.04 2.67 2.81
CA LEU A 14 -13.98 2.13 3.65
C LEU A 14 -13.75 2.98 4.91
N ARG A 15 -13.75 4.31 4.79
CA ARG A 15 -13.63 5.24 5.94
C ARG A 15 -14.76 5.03 6.95
N ASN A 16 -15.98 4.79 6.48
CA ASN A 16 -17.15 4.58 7.33
C ASN A 16 -17.09 3.24 8.08
N ILE A 17 -16.62 2.17 7.43
CA ILE A 17 -16.49 0.85 8.08
C ILE A 17 -15.19 0.70 8.88
N ASN A 18 -14.19 1.57 8.67
CA ASN A 18 -12.87 1.46 9.29
C ASN A 18 -12.91 1.33 10.84
N PRO A 19 -13.77 2.03 11.58
CA PRO A 19 -13.92 1.83 13.03
C PRO A 19 -14.31 0.41 13.42
N LEU A 20 -15.01 -0.34 12.54
CA LEU A 20 -15.48 -1.70 12.76
C LEU A 20 -14.39 -2.76 12.52
N LEU A 21 -13.27 -2.38 11.88
CA LEU A 21 -12.17 -3.31 11.55
C LEU A 21 -11.32 -3.72 12.77
N LYS A 22 -11.62 -3.21 13.98
CA LYS A 22 -10.95 -3.56 15.24
C LYS A 22 -9.42 -3.51 15.14
N GLU A 23 -8.75 -4.66 15.20
CA GLU A 23 -7.28 -4.76 15.14
C GLU A 23 -6.71 -4.34 13.77
N TYR A 24 -7.50 -4.49 12.71
CA TYR A 24 -7.18 -4.10 11.33
C TYR A 24 -7.59 -2.66 10.99
N LYS A 25 -8.03 -1.87 11.99
CA LYS A 25 -8.31 -0.45 11.79
C LYS A 25 -7.14 0.21 11.07
N ILE A 26 -7.43 0.83 9.93
CA ILE A 26 -6.48 1.46 9.02
C ILE A 26 -6.14 2.85 9.56
N PRO A 27 -4.84 3.22 9.64
CA PRO A 27 -4.45 4.55 10.06
C PRO A 27 -5.04 5.65 9.15
N ARG A 28 -5.46 6.78 9.74
CA ARG A 28 -6.04 7.90 8.97
C ARG A 28 -5.12 8.39 7.85
N MET A 29 -3.81 8.47 8.10
CA MET A 29 -2.84 8.89 7.08
C MET A 29 -2.76 7.94 5.90
N VAL A 30 -2.96 6.64 6.11
CA VAL A 30 -3.02 5.67 5.00
C VAL A 30 -4.29 5.90 4.17
N LEU A 31 -5.44 6.14 4.80
CA LEU A 31 -6.68 6.47 4.10
C LEU A 31 -6.65 7.85 3.41
N HIS A 32 -5.80 8.76 3.88
CA HIS A 32 -5.53 10.03 3.23
C HIS A 32 -4.69 9.81 1.98
N GLU A 33 -3.59 9.07 2.09
CA GLU A 33 -2.70 8.74 0.97
C GLU A 33 -3.43 8.02 -0.16
N ILE A 34 -4.28 7.04 0.17
CA ILE A 34 -5.12 6.36 -0.81
C ILE A 34 -6.03 7.37 -1.55
N GLY A 35 -6.55 8.36 -0.83
CA GLY A 35 -7.36 9.42 -1.42
C GLY A 35 -6.58 10.30 -2.39
N TYR A 36 -5.32 10.62 -2.06
CA TYR A 36 -4.40 11.34 -2.93
C TYR A 36 -4.10 10.55 -4.21
N ILE A 37 -3.73 9.27 -4.07
CA ILE A 37 -3.45 8.37 -5.22
C ILE A 37 -4.65 8.32 -6.17
N LEU A 38 -5.85 8.12 -5.63
CA LEU A 38 -7.08 8.02 -6.44
C LEU A 38 -7.42 9.31 -7.19
N GLU A 39 -7.01 10.47 -6.67
CA GLU A 39 -7.33 11.78 -7.23
C GLU A 39 -6.28 12.26 -8.24
N PHE A 40 -5.00 11.98 -7.96
CA PHE A 40 -3.89 12.64 -8.66
C PHE A 40 -2.94 11.69 -9.39
N GLU A 41 -2.83 10.43 -8.97
CA GLU A 41 -1.86 9.49 -9.55
C GLU A 41 -2.50 8.56 -10.60
N LYS A 42 -3.81 8.29 -10.49
CA LYS A 42 -4.53 7.49 -11.48
C LYS A 42 -4.47 8.15 -12.86
N ALA A 43 -4.10 7.37 -13.88
CA ALA A 43 -4.09 7.78 -15.28
C ALA A 43 -5.24 7.14 -16.09
N SER A 44 -5.76 5.99 -15.64
CA SER A 44 -6.85 5.25 -16.28
C SER A 44 -7.96 4.90 -15.30
N ASP A 45 -9.19 4.75 -15.80
CA ASP A 45 -10.33 4.28 -15.00
C ASP A 45 -10.12 2.84 -14.51
N ASN A 46 -9.29 2.06 -15.22
CA ASN A 46 -8.89 0.70 -14.86
C ASN A 46 -7.93 0.64 -13.68
N ASP A 47 -7.29 1.76 -13.35
CA ASP A 47 -6.34 1.84 -12.24
C ASP A 47 -7.05 1.68 -10.91
N TYR A 48 -6.36 1.06 -9.94
CA TYR A 48 -6.91 0.94 -8.60
C TYR A 48 -5.83 0.83 -7.54
N VAL A 49 -6.23 1.17 -6.32
CA VAL A 49 -5.42 0.92 -5.14
C VAL A 49 -5.75 -0.47 -4.60
N THR A 50 -4.72 -1.27 -4.33
CA THR A 50 -4.86 -2.48 -3.53
C THR A 50 -4.23 -2.25 -2.15
N LEU A 51 -5.04 -2.40 -1.11
CA LEU A 51 -4.63 -2.21 0.28
C LEU A 51 -4.46 -3.58 0.97
N PHE A 52 -3.23 -3.91 1.35
CA PHE A 52 -2.93 -5.08 2.16
C PHE A 52 -2.95 -4.76 3.65
N LEU A 53 -3.85 -5.40 4.41
CA LEU A 53 -3.93 -5.21 5.87
C LEU A 53 -2.93 -6.08 6.63
N ASN A 54 -2.57 -7.22 6.05
CA ASN A 54 -1.47 -8.03 6.56
C ASN A 54 -0.16 -7.41 6.13
N HIS A 55 0.86 -7.54 6.98
CA HIS A 55 2.19 -7.05 6.63
C HIS A 55 2.79 -7.95 5.54
N LEU A 56 3.58 -7.35 4.66
CA LEU A 56 4.36 -8.02 3.61
C LEU A 56 5.85 -7.74 3.85
N ARG A 57 6.74 -8.55 3.27
CA ARG A 57 8.19 -8.40 3.45
C ARG A 57 8.85 -7.37 2.52
N ASN A 58 8.07 -6.56 1.80
CA ASN A 58 8.53 -5.74 0.67
C ASN A 58 9.39 -6.57 -0.27
N ASP A 59 8.77 -7.63 -0.76
CA ASP A 59 9.32 -8.55 -1.73
C ASP A 59 8.35 -8.52 -2.90
N LEU A 60 8.86 -8.15 -4.08
CA LEU A 60 8.04 -8.02 -5.26
C LEU A 60 7.35 -9.34 -5.59
N ILE A 61 8.07 -10.46 -5.50
CA ILE A 61 7.51 -11.78 -5.82
C ILE A 61 6.35 -12.08 -4.87
N GLU A 62 6.51 -11.82 -3.57
CA GLU A 62 5.42 -11.98 -2.59
C GLU A 62 4.22 -11.10 -2.94
N ILE A 63 4.44 -9.90 -3.49
CA ILE A 63 3.35 -8.99 -3.87
C ILE A 63 2.66 -9.45 -5.15
N LEU A 64 3.40 -9.83 -6.18
CA LEU A 64 2.86 -10.34 -7.43
C LEU A 64 2.04 -11.62 -7.22
N ASP A 65 2.55 -12.55 -6.39
CA ASP A 65 1.82 -13.77 -6.00
C ASP A 65 0.45 -13.44 -5.37
N ARG A 66 0.40 -12.41 -4.52
CA ARG A 66 -0.84 -11.96 -3.86
C ARG A 66 -1.81 -11.30 -4.83
N LEU A 67 -1.28 -10.68 -5.88
CA LEU A 67 -2.06 -10.06 -6.94
C LEU A 67 -2.45 -11.04 -8.04
N HIS A 68 -1.91 -12.27 -8.01
CA HIS A 68 -2.03 -13.27 -9.06
C HIS A 68 -1.52 -12.76 -10.41
N LEU A 69 -0.34 -12.14 -10.38
CA LEU A 69 0.35 -11.60 -11.55
C LEU A 69 1.69 -12.30 -11.71
N TYR A 70 2.15 -12.41 -12.95
CA TYR A 70 3.48 -12.89 -13.28
C TYR A 70 4.42 -11.74 -13.59
N THR A 71 5.72 -11.97 -13.42
CA THR A 71 6.77 -10.95 -13.65
C THR A 71 6.79 -10.43 -15.09
N GLU A 72 6.45 -11.28 -16.04
CA GLU A 72 6.37 -10.98 -17.48
C GLU A 72 5.16 -10.12 -17.87
N GLU A 73 4.17 -9.97 -16.98
CA GLU A 73 2.96 -9.19 -17.23
C GLU A 73 3.08 -7.74 -16.74
N VAL A 74 4.14 -7.43 -16.00
CA VAL A 74 4.22 -6.19 -15.21
C VAL A 74 5.48 -5.39 -15.49
N GLU A 75 5.32 -4.07 -15.38
CA GLU A 75 6.42 -3.11 -15.33
C GLU A 75 6.41 -2.45 -13.94
N TYR A 76 7.58 -2.37 -13.30
CA TYR A 76 7.74 -1.74 -11.99
C TYR A 76 9.12 -1.09 -11.90
N SER A 77 9.26 -0.11 -10.99
CA SER A 77 10.54 0.52 -10.67
C SER A 77 10.89 0.28 -9.20
N GLU A 78 12.10 -0.22 -8.96
CA GLU A 78 12.62 -0.42 -7.59
C GLU A 78 12.71 0.89 -6.80
N ASN A 79 12.82 2.03 -7.51
CA ASN A 79 12.94 3.35 -6.90
C ASN A 79 11.59 4.02 -6.64
N ASN A 80 10.47 3.34 -6.92
CA ASN A 80 9.14 3.92 -6.80
C ASN A 80 8.49 3.70 -5.43
N PHE A 81 9.32 3.70 -4.39
CA PHE A 81 8.88 3.41 -3.02
C PHE A 81 8.53 4.71 -2.28
N HIS A 82 7.28 4.82 -1.86
CA HIS A 82 6.76 5.99 -1.14
C HIS A 82 6.42 5.62 0.31
N ALA A 83 7.10 6.23 1.27
CA ALA A 83 6.82 5.99 2.69
C ALA A 83 5.62 6.81 3.17
N ILE A 84 4.67 6.17 3.85
CA ILE A 84 3.50 6.85 4.43
C ILE A 84 3.78 7.15 5.90
N GLU A 85 3.85 8.43 6.23
CA GLU A 85 4.14 8.87 7.60
C GLU A 85 2.91 8.74 8.51
N VAL A 86 2.88 7.71 9.36
CA VAL A 86 1.77 7.49 10.30
C VAL A 86 2.06 8.13 11.68
N LYS A 87 1.71 9.41 11.83
CA LYS A 87 1.82 10.20 13.09
C LYS A 87 0.72 9.84 14.12
N GLY A 88 0.94 10.21 15.39
CA GLY A 88 -0.05 10.08 16.48
C GLY A 88 0.18 8.96 17.51
N LYS A 89 -0.69 8.91 18.55
CA LYS A 89 -0.67 7.97 19.71
C LYS A 89 -0.85 6.48 19.30
N LYS A 90 -0.78 5.56 20.28
CA LYS A 90 -0.92 4.08 20.14
C LYS A 90 -2.00 3.71 19.10
N HIS A 91 -1.55 3.12 17.99
CA HIS A 91 -2.40 2.54 16.95
C HIS A 91 -1.91 1.11 16.67
N THR A 92 -2.81 0.12 16.63
CA THR A 92 -2.46 -1.31 16.46
C THR A 92 -1.62 -1.54 15.21
N MET A 93 -2.02 -0.90 14.11
CA MET A 93 -1.36 -0.99 12.81
C MET A 93 -0.14 -0.07 12.64
N LYS A 94 0.29 0.65 13.70
CA LYS A 94 1.53 1.45 13.73
C LYS A 94 2.67 0.72 14.43
N LYS A 95 2.36 -0.16 15.39
CA LYS A 95 3.37 -0.77 16.27
C LYS A 95 4.31 -1.67 15.46
N LYS A 96 5.60 -1.30 15.43
CA LYS A 96 6.67 -2.03 14.70
C LYS A 96 6.38 -2.19 13.20
N ARG A 97 5.56 -1.32 12.62
CA ARG A 97 5.23 -1.32 11.20
C ARG A 97 5.64 -0.02 10.51
N ILE A 98 6.01 -0.13 9.24
CA ILE A 98 6.19 1.00 8.32
C ILE A 98 5.19 0.81 7.20
N TRP A 99 4.47 1.88 6.86
CA TRP A 99 3.51 1.89 5.76
C TRP A 99 4.14 2.51 4.54
N SER A 100 3.79 1.97 3.38
CA SER A 100 4.34 2.41 2.11
C SER A 100 3.42 2.09 0.96
N TRP A 101 3.70 2.71 -0.17
CA TRP A 101 3.10 2.34 -1.44
C TRP A 101 4.10 2.41 -2.60
N TYR A 102 3.77 1.73 -3.69
CA TYR A 102 4.40 1.85 -5.01
C TYR A 102 3.40 1.39 -6.08
N ASP A 103 3.59 1.79 -7.32
CA ASP A 103 2.79 1.33 -8.45
C ASP A 103 3.43 0.18 -9.23
N ILE A 104 2.54 -0.64 -9.79
CA ILE A 104 2.85 -1.74 -10.71
C ILE A 104 2.00 -1.51 -11.96
N SER A 105 2.65 -1.25 -13.08
CA SER A 105 1.99 -1.09 -14.38
C SER A 105 1.77 -2.47 -15.02
N ILE A 106 0.64 -2.63 -15.69
CA ILE A 106 0.24 -3.80 -16.47
C ILE A 106 -0.13 -3.30 -17.87
N PRO A 107 0.86 -3.09 -18.76
CA PRO A 107 0.63 -2.39 -20.04
C PRO A 107 -0.43 -3.06 -20.92
N ALA A 108 -0.46 -4.40 -20.93
CA ALA A 108 -1.44 -5.17 -21.72
C ALA A 108 -2.90 -4.93 -21.31
N GLN A 109 -3.14 -4.35 -20.12
CA GLN A 109 -4.47 -4.09 -19.58
C GLN A 109 -4.76 -2.59 -19.44
N ASP A 110 -3.86 -1.70 -19.90
CA ASP A 110 -3.93 -0.26 -19.65
C ASP A 110 -4.29 0.04 -18.18
N ARG A 111 -3.51 -0.55 -17.28
CA ARG A 111 -3.81 -0.55 -15.85
C ARG A 111 -2.56 -0.39 -15.02
N THR A 112 -2.66 0.46 -14.00
CA THR A 112 -1.72 0.58 -12.90
C THR A 112 -2.37 0.14 -11.59
N ILE A 113 -1.69 -0.72 -10.85
CA ILE A 113 -2.07 -1.11 -9.49
C ILE A 113 -1.18 -0.37 -8.50
N PHE A 114 -1.78 0.50 -7.69
CA PHE A 114 -1.10 1.15 -6.58
C PHE A 114 -1.17 0.26 -5.34
N VAL A 115 -0.03 -0.30 -4.93
CA VAL A 115 0.06 -1.28 -3.85
C VAL A 115 0.37 -0.58 -2.54
N VAL A 116 -0.63 -0.46 -1.66
CA VAL A 116 -0.50 0.11 -0.32
C VAL A 116 -0.43 -1.00 0.72
N TYR A 117 0.63 -1.02 1.52
CA TYR A 117 0.84 -2.09 2.49
C TYR A 117 1.70 -1.63 3.67
N SER A 118 1.85 -2.53 4.64
CA SER A 118 2.77 -2.34 5.76
C SER A 118 3.84 -3.43 5.79
N MET A 119 5.04 -3.07 6.25
CA MET A 119 6.11 -4.01 6.56
C MET A 119 6.37 -4.03 8.05
N LYS A 120 6.95 -5.11 8.59
CA LYS A 120 7.53 -5.04 9.94
C LYS A 120 8.88 -4.33 9.88
N LYS A 121 9.16 -3.45 10.84
CA LYS A 121 10.46 -2.75 10.98
C LYS A 121 11.67 -3.70 10.94
N LYS A 122 11.53 -4.94 11.43
CA LYS A 122 12.61 -5.94 11.44
C LYS A 122 12.95 -6.48 10.05
N ASP A 123 12.00 -6.48 9.12
CA ASP A 123 12.19 -7.06 7.78
C ASP A 123 12.95 -6.08 6.87
N LEU A 124 12.84 -4.77 7.15
CA LEU A 124 13.63 -3.72 6.49
C LEU A 124 15.14 -3.80 6.78
N LYS A 125 15.55 -4.24 7.97
CA LYS A 125 16.97 -4.36 8.33
C LYS A 125 17.72 -5.43 7.51
N ARG A 126 17.01 -6.30 6.78
CA ARG A 126 17.61 -7.39 6.00
C ARG A 126 17.96 -7.01 4.57
N LYS A 127 17.38 -5.93 4.01
CA LYS A 127 17.67 -5.43 2.67
C LYS A 127 18.56 -4.18 2.78
N GLY A 128 19.87 -4.40 2.88
CA GLY A 128 20.90 -3.40 2.58
C GLY A 128 20.80 -2.04 3.28
N GLY A 129 21.39 -1.92 4.47
CA GLY A 129 22.27 -0.79 4.82
C GLY A 129 21.81 0.67 4.82
N LEU A 130 20.59 1.05 4.42
CA LEU A 130 20.11 2.42 4.56
C LEU A 130 19.04 2.53 5.65
N LEU A 131 19.53 2.93 6.82
CA LEU A 131 18.73 3.47 7.91
C LEU A 131 18.17 4.83 7.46
N ILE A 132 16.85 4.93 7.31
CA ILE A 132 16.21 6.24 7.39
C ILE A 132 16.16 6.58 8.88
N HIS A 133 16.93 7.60 9.24
CA HIS A 133 17.13 8.10 10.60
C HIS A 133 15.79 8.33 11.32
N GLU A 134 15.71 7.81 12.55
CA GLU A 134 14.70 8.25 13.51
C GLU A 134 15.01 9.70 13.90
N ASN A 135 14.03 10.59 13.69
CA ASN A 135 13.83 11.79 14.49
C ASN A 135 12.41 11.76 15.05
#